data_AF-A0A3C1LF61-F1
#
_entry.id   AF-A0A3C1LF61-F1
#
_cell.length_a   1.000
_cell.length_b   1.000
_cell.length_c   1.000
_cell.angle_alpha   90.00
_cell.angle_beta   90.00
_cell.angle_gamma   90.00
#
_symmetry.space_group_name_H-M   'P 1'
#
loop_
_entity.id
_entity.type
_entity.pdbx_description
1 polymer ?
#
loop_
_entity_poly.entity_id
_entity_poly.type
_entity_poly.pdbx_seq_one_letter_code
_entity_poly.pdbx_strand_id
1 'polypeptide(L)' 'WIRVFPDKPITKKPAETRMGKGKGNPEFWAAVVEPGRIIFECDGVSQEVAQEAMHLAAQKLPIKTKFIVRRDLQA' A
#
# COMPACT_ATOMS: atom_id res chain seq x y z
N TRP A 1 5.60 -10.92 3.64
CA TRP A 1 4.34 -11.09 2.91
C TRP A 1 3.68 -9.77 2.60
N ILE A 2 2.94 -9.70 1.49
CA ILE A 2 2.10 -8.57 1.08
C ILE A 2 0.65 -8.90 1.45
N ARG A 3 -0.02 -8.03 2.21
CA ARG A 3 -1.36 -8.26 2.79
C ARG A 3 -2.49 -7.48 2.10
N VAL A 4 -2.15 -6.75 1.06
CA VAL A 4 -3.06 -5.96 0.23
C VAL A 4 -2.90 -6.37 -1.23
N PHE A 5 -3.95 -6.25 -2.02
CA PHE A 5 -3.92 -6.57 -3.45
C PHE A 5 -4.58 -5.42 -4.23
N PRO A 6 -4.00 -4.97 -5.36
CA PRO A 6 -4.57 -3.90 -6.15
C PRO A 6 -5.67 -4.43 -7.07
N ASP A 7 -6.89 -4.56 -6.54
CA ASP A 7 -8.08 -5.07 -7.24
C ASP A 7 -9.00 -3.97 -7.79
N LYS A 8 -8.82 -2.72 -7.38
CA LYS A 8 -9.68 -1.61 -7.80
C LYS A 8 -9.12 -0.90 -9.04
N PRO A 9 -9.81 -0.93 -10.20
CA PRO A 9 -9.36 -0.19 -11.38
C PRO A 9 -9.63 1.31 -11.22
N ILE A 10 -8.62 2.13 -11.51
CA ILE A 10 -8.66 3.59 -11.51
C ILE A 10 -8.63 4.07 -12.96
N THR A 11 -9.70 4.76 -13.38
CA THR A 11 -9.86 5.27 -14.74
C THR A 11 -9.41 6.72 -14.86
N LYS A 12 -8.81 7.09 -16.00
CA LYS A 12 -8.47 8.47 -16.33
C LYS A 12 -8.90 8.80 -17.74
N LYS A 13 -9.25 10.07 -17.99
CA LYS A 13 -9.52 10.57 -19.34
C LYS A 13 -8.20 10.98 -20.00
N PRO A 14 -8.02 10.73 -21.31
CA PRO A 14 -6.87 11.23 -22.05
C PRO A 14 -6.71 12.74 -21.91
N ALA A 15 -5.46 13.19 -21.91
CA ALA A 15 -5.15 14.61 -21.99
C ALA A 15 -5.79 15.22 -23.25
N GLU A 16 -6.05 16.53 -23.21
CA GLU A 16 -6.56 17.31 -24.36
C GLU A 16 -8.00 16.97 -24.81
N THR A 17 -8.78 16.24 -24.00
CA THR A 17 -10.20 15.97 -24.25
C THR A 17 -11.12 16.85 -23.41
N ARG A 18 -12.30 17.22 -23.96
CA ARG A 18 -13.35 17.93 -23.20
C ARG A 18 -14.11 16.96 -22.28
N MET A 19 -14.80 17.53 -21.28
CA MET A 19 -15.70 16.79 -20.40
C MET A 19 -16.87 16.14 -21.17
N GLY A 20 -17.50 15.11 -20.59
CA GLY A 20 -18.52 14.29 -21.25
C GLY A 20 -17.97 13.03 -21.93
N LYS A 21 -18.74 12.43 -22.85
CA LYS A 21 -18.41 11.23 -23.65
C LYS A 21 -18.16 9.93 -22.86
N GLY A 22 -18.65 9.84 -21.62
CA GLY A 22 -18.56 8.65 -20.79
C GLY A 22 -17.34 8.58 -19.87
N LYS A 23 -17.10 7.39 -19.32
CA LYS A 23 -16.01 7.08 -18.39
C LYS A 23 -14.71 6.84 -19.17
N GLY A 24 -13.58 7.26 -18.60
CA GLY A 24 -12.27 7.02 -19.20
C GLY A 24 -11.83 5.55 -19.12
N ASN A 25 -10.72 5.24 -19.76
CA ASN A 25 -10.12 3.90 -19.73
C ASN A 25 -9.44 3.64 -18.36
N PRO A 26 -9.40 2.38 -17.88
CA PRO A 26 -8.56 2.01 -16.74
C PRO A 26 -7.07 2.27 -17.02
N GLU A 27 -6.39 3.01 -16.15
CA GLU A 27 -4.94 3.28 -16.25
C GLU A 27 -4.14 2.66 -15.11
N PHE A 28 -4.69 2.62 -13.89
CA PHE A 28 -4.00 2.10 -12.72
C PHE A 28 -4.88 1.12 -11.95
N TRP A 29 -4.24 0.36 -11.07
CA TRP A 29 -4.91 -0.46 -10.08
C TRP A 29 -4.50 0.02 -8.69
N ALA A 30 -5.47 0.13 -7.79
CA ALA A 30 -5.25 0.59 -6.43
C ALA A 30 -5.74 -0.46 -5.43
N ALA A 31 -5.05 -0.56 -4.31
CA ALA A 31 -5.55 -1.25 -3.13
C ALA A 31 -6.21 -0.23 -2.20
N VAL A 32 -7.41 -0.52 -1.71
CA VAL A 32 -8.07 0.33 -0.69
C VAL A 32 -7.46 0.01 0.67
N VAL A 33 -6.94 1.04 1.35
CA VAL A 33 -6.27 0.90 2.65
C VAL A 33 -6.93 1.86 3.64
N GLU A 34 -7.46 1.29 4.73
CA GLU A 34 -8.07 2.03 5.85
C GLU A 34 -7.12 2.07 7.06
N PRO A 35 -7.25 3.06 7.96
CA PRO A 35 -6.45 3.12 9.19
C PRO A 35 -6.53 1.83 10.01
N GLY A 36 -5.38 1.30 10.41
CA GLY A 36 -5.28 0.04 11.16
C GLY A 36 -5.08 -1.20 10.30
N ARG A 37 -5.15 -1.09 8.97
CA ARG A 37 -4.85 -2.21 8.06
C ARG A 37 -3.36 -2.55 8.02
N ILE A 38 -3.02 -3.83 8.14
CA ILE A 38 -1.66 -4.34 7.91
C ILE A 38 -1.41 -4.45 6.41
N ILE A 39 -0.30 -3.85 5.93
CA ILE A 39 0.07 -3.78 4.50
C ILE A 39 1.15 -4.81 4.17
N PHE A 40 2.20 -4.85 4.98
CA PHE A 40 3.33 -5.76 4.85
C PHE A 40 3.60 -6.47 6.16
N GLU A 41 4.03 -7.72 6.06
CA GLU A 41 4.50 -8.56 7.17
C GLU A 41 5.91 -9.05 6.83
N CYS A 42 6.77 -9.22 7.81
CA CYS A 42 8.12 -9.74 7.66
C CYS A 42 8.43 -10.70 8.81
N ASP A 43 9.14 -11.78 8.50
CA ASP A 43 9.59 -12.82 9.44
C ASP A 43 10.89 -13.42 8.88
N GLY A 44 11.64 -14.13 9.73
CA GLY A 44 12.89 -14.78 9.36
C GLY A 44 14.13 -13.87 9.34
N VAL A 45 14.03 -12.67 9.92
CA VAL A 45 15.14 -11.70 10.05
C VAL A 45 15.18 -11.12 11.47
N SER A 46 16.30 -10.51 11.85
CA SER A 46 16.41 -9.80 13.14
C SER A 46 15.48 -8.59 13.19
N GLN A 47 15.09 -8.18 14.40
CA GLN A 47 14.19 -7.05 14.61
C GLN A 47 14.75 -5.73 14.04
N GLU A 48 16.06 -5.50 14.17
CA GLU A 48 16.72 -4.31 13.64
C GLU A 48 16.59 -4.23 12.12
N VAL A 49 16.86 -5.35 11.43
CA VAL A 49 16.73 -5.44 9.97
C VAL A 49 15.29 -5.27 9.54
N ALA A 50 14.34 -5.89 10.25
CA ALA A 50 12.91 -5.73 9.97
C ALA A 50 12.44 -4.26 10.13
N GLN A 51 12.91 -3.58 11.18
CA GLN A 51 12.54 -2.19 11.45
C GLN A 51 13.06 -1.26 10.36
N GLU A 52 14.32 -1.41 9.95
CA GLU A 52 14.91 -0.58 8.89
C GLU A 52 14.26 -0.85 7.53
N ALA A 53 14.03 -2.12 7.17
CA ALA A 53 13.35 -2.48 5.93
C ALA A 53 11.93 -1.90 5.85
N MET A 54 11.18 -1.96 6.97
CA MET A 54 9.84 -1.38 7.04
C MET A 54 9.87 0.15 7.03
N HIS A 55 10.90 0.78 7.60
CA HIS A 55 11.08 2.23 7.54
C HIS A 55 11.33 2.70 6.10
N LEU A 56 12.20 2.01 5.35
CA LEU A 56 12.44 2.29 3.93
C LEU A 56 11.18 2.08 3.08
N ALA A 57 10.42 1.02 3.35
CA ALA A 57 9.15 0.77 2.66
C ALA A 57 8.12 1.88 2.93
N ALA A 58 8.05 2.37 4.18
CA ALA A 58 7.12 3.43 4.57
C ALA A 58 7.35 4.72 3.77
N GLN A 59 8.59 5.06 3.43
CA GLN A 59 8.91 6.26 2.63
C GLN A 59 8.39 6.20 1.19
N LYS A 60 8.02 5.01 0.69
CA LYS A 60 7.47 4.83 -0.67
C LYS A 60 5.94 4.82 -0.69
N LEU A 61 5.29 4.84 0.47
CA LEU A 61 3.84 4.84 0.59
C LEU A 61 3.32 6.28 0.77
N PRO A 62 2.18 6.63 0.17
CA PRO A 62 1.61 7.97 0.27
C PRO A 62 0.85 8.22 1.59
N ILE A 63 1.08 7.40 2.63
CA ILE A 63 0.35 7.43 3.89
C ILE A 63 1.29 7.27 5.09
N LYS A 64 0.88 7.77 6.26
CA LYS A 64 1.58 7.53 7.52
C LYS A 64 1.39 6.06 7.93
N THR A 65 2.49 5.40 8.29
CA THR A 65 2.49 4.01 8.74
C THR A 65 3.06 3.89 10.15
N LYS A 66 2.80 2.75 10.80
CA LYS A 66 3.33 2.42 12.12
C LYS A 66 3.94 1.03 12.07
N PHE A 67 5.16 0.88 12.58
CA PHE A 67 5.77 -0.42 12.79
C PHE A 67 5.11 -1.13 13.99
N ILE A 68 4.72 -2.38 13.81
CA ILE A 68 4.09 -3.21 14.83
C ILE A 68 4.78 -4.56 14.89
N VAL A 69 4.88 -5.12 16.11
CA VAL A 69 5.40 -6.47 16.35
C VAL A 69 4.22 -7.35 16.78
N ARG A 70 4.22 -8.61 16.32
CA ARG A 70 3.19 -9.59 16.72
C ARG A 70 3.29 -9.82 18.24
N ARG A 71 2.16 -9.86 18.94
CA ARG A 71 2.12 -9.85 20.42
C ARG A 71 2.85 -11.03 21.05
N ASP A 72 2.84 -12.18 20.39
CA ASP A 72 3.51 -13.41 20.80
C ASP A 72 5.05 -13.34 20.69
N LEU A 73 5.60 -12.37 19.94
CA LEU A 73 7.04 -12.11 19.85
C LEU A 73 7.51 -11.05 20.86
N GLN A 74 6.60 -10.49 21.66
CA GLN A 74 6.91 -9.50 22.70
C GLN A 74 7.06 -10.11 24.11
N ALA A 75 6.94 -11.44 24.23
CA ALA A 75 7.03 -12.17 25.49
C ALA A 75 8.49 -12.45 25.90
#